data_AF-A0A7C7UK85-F1
#
_entry.id   AF-A0A7C7UK85-F1
#
_cell.length_a   1.000
_cell.length_b   1.000
_cell.length_c   1.000
_cell.angle_alpha   90.00
_cell.angle_beta   90.00
_cell.angle_gamma   90.00
#
_symmetry.space_group_name_H-M   'P 1'
#
loop_
_entity.id
_entity.type
_entity.pdbx_description
1 polymer ?
#
loop_
_entity_poly.entity_id
_entity_poly.type
_entity_poly.pdbx_seq_one_letter_code
_entity_poly.pdbx_strand_id
1 'polypeptide(L)'
;MSSKHLIWIRRTSQTFFLTLFLLLLVQSRLPGDIYLDYSIVFSHETDLRLGQPVKFFFQLDPLVWLSSLLSGHVLVSGFWWGIGLLLITILLGRVFCGFICPLGTINHLMSWFKPTLKGDSMIKANQKTPSQRIKYFVLITLTVGGLIGLNLTGLMDPISLLFRSVALAIFPGLGVIIKELFDAMASSDVKILNLLSYGAEILVSPVFGYGYQSYQTAWFIGLIFLVILFLNRIRPRLWCRTLCPLGALLGIFSRFSIIRLEQDRERCTKCGLCSIGCQGAATPMLGVWQEWDNSECMLCFNCFDSCPKGAISFRFGWRSKLNKGPDMGRRAVLGGLAAGISLPLLGRLDGRVHKVSDPRLIRPPGSLPEQDFLRLCQRCGLCMKVCPTNAINPSLAEAGVGGFWTPRLIMTLGYCEYTCTLCGSVCPTGAISEISAKEKIGRPIRIGSAYLDRGRCLPWSGNGPCIVCQEHCPTSPKAIYLKKEVIAGPDRKPVAVQLPYVDLKRCIGCGICENKCPIKGRPAIRVISAGESRSLKNQILLSSQG
;
A
#
# COMPACT_ATOMS: atom_id res chain seq x y z
N MET A 1 19.73 -14.25 -32.05
CA MET A 1 20.19 -13.74 -30.73
C MET A 1 20.67 -14.90 -29.87
N SER A 2 21.81 -14.76 -29.19
CA SER A 2 22.31 -15.76 -28.23
C SER A 2 21.52 -15.70 -26.89
N SER A 3 21.42 -16.83 -26.17
CA SER A 3 20.73 -16.95 -24.87
C SER A 3 21.16 -15.89 -23.85
N LYS A 4 22.46 -15.59 -23.84
CA LYS A 4 23.08 -14.63 -22.94
C LYS A 4 22.55 -13.21 -23.15
N HIS A 5 22.28 -12.82 -24.40
CA HIS A 5 21.75 -11.50 -24.74
C HIS A 5 20.33 -11.32 -24.16
N LEU A 6 19.48 -12.34 -24.29
CA LEU A 6 18.11 -12.30 -23.76
C LEU A 6 18.10 -12.22 -22.23
N ILE A 7 18.98 -12.94 -21.56
CA ILE A 7 19.12 -12.86 -20.09
C ILE A 7 19.63 -11.48 -19.67
N TRP A 8 20.59 -10.92 -20.40
CA TRP A 8 21.13 -9.60 -20.10
C TRP A 8 20.06 -8.51 -20.26
N ILE A 9 19.33 -8.49 -21.37
CA ILE A 9 18.19 -7.58 -21.60
C ILE A 9 17.19 -7.69 -20.45
N ARG A 10 16.84 -8.91 -20.04
CA ARG A 10 15.93 -9.13 -18.90
C ARG A 10 16.48 -8.55 -17.61
N ARG A 11 17.74 -8.82 -17.26
CA ARG A 11 18.35 -8.33 -16.03
C ARG A 11 18.45 -6.80 -16.03
N THR A 12 18.82 -6.20 -17.15
CA THR A 12 18.85 -4.74 -17.31
C THR A 12 17.46 -4.14 -17.11
N SER A 13 16.42 -4.72 -17.72
CA SER A 13 15.02 -4.31 -17.50
C SER A 13 14.60 -4.46 -16.04
N GLN A 14 14.88 -5.62 -15.42
CA GLN A 14 14.55 -5.89 -14.01
C GLN A 14 15.18 -4.86 -13.06
N THR A 15 16.46 -4.57 -13.26
CA THR A 15 17.19 -3.57 -12.48
C THR A 15 16.62 -2.18 -12.71
N PHE A 16 16.36 -1.79 -13.97
CA PHE A 16 15.77 -0.50 -14.29
C PHE A 16 14.43 -0.28 -13.60
N PHE A 17 13.47 -1.20 -13.73
CA PHE A 17 12.15 -1.04 -13.11
C PHE A 17 12.18 -1.15 -11.58
N LEU A 18 13.06 -1.97 -11.00
CA LEU A 18 13.24 -2.02 -9.55
C LEU A 18 13.83 -0.71 -9.02
N THR A 19 14.87 -0.18 -9.66
CA THR A 19 15.48 1.10 -9.30
C THR A 19 14.47 2.24 -9.47
N LEU A 20 13.72 2.25 -10.58
CA LEU A 20 12.64 3.22 -10.80
C LEU A 20 11.60 3.14 -9.68
N PHE A 21 11.16 1.94 -9.30
CA PHE A 21 10.22 1.75 -8.19
C PHE A 21 10.77 2.33 -6.87
N LEU A 22 12.03 2.05 -6.54
CA LEU A 22 12.66 2.56 -5.32
C LEU A 22 12.83 4.08 -5.35
N LEU A 23 13.23 4.65 -6.49
CA LEU A 23 13.35 6.10 -6.68
C LEU A 23 12.00 6.79 -6.50
N LEU A 24 10.94 6.26 -7.12
CA LEU A 24 9.58 6.80 -6.97
C LEU A 24 9.04 6.65 -5.56
N LEU A 25 9.42 5.58 -4.85
CA LEU A 25 9.08 5.41 -3.45
C LEU A 25 9.78 6.44 -2.57
N VAL A 26 11.06 6.77 -2.84
CA VAL A 26 11.77 7.85 -2.14
C VAL A 26 11.11 9.21 -2.44
N GLN A 27 10.77 9.47 -3.71
CA GLN A 27 10.07 10.68 -4.15
C GLN A 27 8.61 10.78 -3.66
N SER A 28 8.03 9.72 -3.09
CA SER A 28 6.65 9.70 -2.55
C SER A 28 6.52 10.43 -1.21
N ARG A 29 7.27 11.51 -1.04
CA ARG A 29 7.34 12.36 0.14
C ARG A 29 7.41 13.81 -0.30
N LEU A 30 7.09 14.70 0.61
CA LEU A 30 7.26 16.13 0.38
C LEU A 30 8.72 16.42 -0.05
N PRO A 31 8.92 17.12 -1.18
CA PRO A 31 10.24 17.49 -1.66
C PRO A 31 11.03 18.28 -0.60
N GLY A 32 12.33 18.02 -0.49
CA GLY A 32 13.18 18.54 0.59
C GLY A 32 13.46 20.05 0.52
N ASP A 33 13.25 20.67 -0.66
CA ASP A 33 13.27 22.12 -0.87
C ASP A 33 12.15 22.84 -0.09
N ILE A 34 10.97 22.21 0.06
CA ILE A 34 9.85 22.72 0.87
C ILE A 34 10.12 22.59 2.38
N TYR A 35 11.06 21.72 2.80
CA TYR A 35 11.43 21.55 4.22
C TYR A 35 12.28 22.71 4.76
N LEU A 36 13.05 23.39 3.91
CA LEU A 36 13.90 24.53 4.29
C LEU A 36 13.10 25.82 4.49
N ASP A 37 11.97 25.97 3.79
CA ASP A 37 11.05 27.11 3.89
C ASP A 37 9.77 26.76 4.68
N TYR A 38 9.94 26.04 5.80
CA TYR A 38 8.84 25.53 6.64
C TYR A 38 7.88 26.63 7.14
N SER A 39 8.29 27.91 7.14
CA SER A 39 7.47 29.07 7.53
C SER A 39 6.81 29.82 6.36
N ILE A 40 7.30 29.68 5.12
CA ILE A 40 6.90 30.55 3.99
C ILE A 40 5.84 29.87 3.11
N VAL A 41 5.84 28.54 3.01
CA VAL A 41 4.95 27.80 2.08
C VAL A 41 3.49 27.68 2.58
N PHE A 42 3.25 27.84 3.89
CA PHE A 42 1.93 27.64 4.51
C PHE A 42 1.09 28.91 4.66
N SER A 43 1.60 30.08 4.23
CA SER A 43 0.85 31.36 4.24
C SER A 43 0.03 31.60 2.97
N HIS A 44 0.25 30.83 1.89
CA HIS A 44 -0.44 30.98 0.61
C HIS A 44 -1.28 29.74 0.25
N GLU A 45 -2.41 29.96 -0.44
CA GLU A 45 -3.35 28.94 -0.97
C GLU A 45 -2.72 28.07 -2.08
N THR A 46 -1.48 27.64 -1.93
CA THR A 46 -0.74 26.89 -2.95
C THR A 46 -1.05 25.40 -2.85
N ASP A 47 -1.51 24.82 -3.97
CA ASP A 47 -1.76 23.38 -4.07
C ASP A 47 -0.43 22.60 -4.05
N LEU A 48 -0.14 21.93 -2.93
CA LEU A 48 0.97 20.99 -2.82
C LEU A 48 0.67 19.73 -3.65
N ARG A 49 1.38 19.56 -4.77
CA ARG A 49 1.26 18.38 -5.64
C ARG A 49 2.60 17.70 -5.77
N LEU A 50 2.63 16.40 -5.47
CA LEU A 50 3.73 15.56 -5.94
C LEU A 50 3.55 15.30 -7.42
N GLY A 51 4.67 15.30 -8.16
CA GLY A 51 4.67 14.88 -9.56
C GLY A 51 3.94 13.54 -9.74
N GLN A 52 3.45 13.32 -10.95
CA GLN A 52 2.69 12.14 -11.34
C GLN A 52 3.44 10.79 -11.33
N PRO A 53 4.77 10.63 -11.16
CA PRO A 53 5.38 9.34 -11.46
C PRO A 53 5.15 8.31 -10.33
N VAL A 54 4.71 8.70 -9.13
CA VAL A 54 4.46 7.77 -8.01
C VAL A 54 3.26 6.83 -8.27
N LYS A 55 2.25 7.28 -9.04
CA LYS A 55 1.08 6.47 -9.39
C LYS A 55 1.34 5.45 -10.50
N PHE A 56 2.43 5.62 -11.25
CA PHE A 56 2.70 4.91 -12.51
C PHE A 56 2.55 3.39 -12.40
N PHE A 57 3.17 2.76 -11.39
CA PHE A 57 3.10 1.31 -11.23
C PHE A 57 1.67 0.81 -10.93
N PHE A 58 0.86 1.59 -10.21
CA PHE A 58 -0.53 1.22 -9.93
C PHE A 58 -1.44 1.42 -11.15
N GLN A 59 -1.14 2.40 -11.99
CA GLN A 59 -1.84 2.64 -13.26
C GLN A 59 -1.53 1.57 -14.31
N LEU A 60 -0.30 1.05 -14.29
CA LEU A 60 0.13 -0.06 -15.15
C LEU A 60 -0.53 -1.39 -14.76
N ASP A 61 -1.10 -1.50 -13.55
CA ASP A 61 -1.64 -2.74 -13.03
C ASP A 61 -3.07 -3.03 -13.54
N PRO A 62 -3.27 -4.03 -14.43
CA PRO A 62 -4.58 -4.36 -14.97
C PRO A 62 -5.52 -4.93 -13.90
N LEU A 63 -5.00 -5.49 -12.80
CA LEU A 63 -5.82 -6.00 -11.70
C LEU A 63 -6.42 -4.84 -10.90
N VAL A 64 -5.69 -3.74 -10.70
CA VAL A 64 -6.21 -2.52 -10.06
C VAL A 64 -7.31 -1.90 -10.92
N TRP A 65 -7.12 -1.81 -12.24
CA TRP A 65 -8.16 -1.33 -13.14
C TRP A 65 -9.41 -2.22 -13.10
N LEU A 66 -9.24 -3.53 -13.27
CA LEU A 66 -10.34 -4.49 -13.30
C LEU A 66 -11.15 -4.44 -11.99
N SER A 67 -10.47 -4.44 -10.84
CA SER A 67 -11.15 -4.38 -9.54
C SER A 67 -11.89 -3.06 -9.31
N SER A 68 -11.33 -1.94 -9.77
CA SER A 68 -11.98 -0.62 -9.63
C SER A 68 -13.21 -0.50 -10.53
N LEU A 69 -13.14 -1.05 -11.75
CA LEU A 69 -14.27 -1.12 -12.67
C LEU A 69 -15.39 -2.02 -12.13
N LEU A 70 -15.04 -3.20 -11.62
CA LEU A 70 -16.03 -4.16 -11.13
C LEU A 70 -16.67 -3.75 -9.80
N SER A 71 -15.91 -3.09 -8.92
CA SER A 71 -16.41 -2.77 -7.57
C SER A 71 -17.03 -1.38 -7.46
N GLY A 72 -16.46 -0.39 -8.15
CA GLY A 72 -16.90 1.00 -8.08
C GLY A 72 -17.51 1.53 -9.37
N HIS A 73 -17.49 0.77 -10.47
CA HIS A 73 -17.88 1.26 -11.81
C HIS A 73 -17.13 2.52 -12.26
N VAL A 74 -15.91 2.72 -11.75
CA VAL A 74 -15.06 3.87 -12.09
C VAL A 74 -13.92 3.43 -13.00
N LEU A 75 -13.76 4.15 -14.11
CA LEU A 75 -12.58 4.05 -14.97
C LEU A 75 -11.47 4.90 -14.39
N VAL A 76 -10.46 4.22 -13.85
CA VAL A 76 -9.32 4.86 -13.19
C VAL A 76 -8.37 5.48 -14.22
N SER A 77 -7.75 6.61 -13.85
CA SER A 77 -6.67 7.23 -14.64
C SER A 77 -5.56 6.21 -14.96
N GLY A 78 -5.11 6.15 -16.21
CA GLY A 78 -4.09 5.19 -16.65
C GLY A 78 -4.61 3.86 -17.20
N PHE A 79 -5.93 3.73 -17.43
CA PHE A 79 -6.56 2.58 -18.11
C PHE A 79 -5.80 2.06 -19.35
N TRP A 80 -5.33 2.98 -20.20
CA TRP A 80 -4.59 2.64 -21.42
C TRP A 80 -3.28 1.90 -21.15
N TRP A 81 -2.60 2.18 -20.04
CA TRP A 81 -1.39 1.44 -19.64
C TRP A 81 -1.70 -0.01 -19.30
N GLY A 82 -2.79 -0.25 -18.55
CA GLY A 82 -3.27 -1.60 -18.23
C GLY A 82 -3.66 -2.39 -19.48
N ILE A 83 -4.38 -1.78 -20.44
CA ILE A 83 -4.70 -2.41 -21.73
C ILE A 83 -3.41 -2.72 -22.50
N GLY A 84 -2.50 -1.76 -22.61
CA GLY A 84 -1.21 -1.95 -23.27
C GLY A 84 -0.46 -3.15 -22.70
N LEU A 85 -0.46 -3.31 -21.37
CA LEU A 85 0.15 -4.46 -20.72
C LEU A 85 -0.56 -5.79 -21.03
N LEU A 86 -1.90 -5.80 -21.08
CA LEU A 86 -2.67 -6.97 -21.48
C LEU A 86 -2.40 -7.36 -22.93
N LEU A 87 -2.30 -6.39 -23.85
CA LEU A 87 -1.94 -6.62 -25.25
C LEU A 87 -0.53 -7.20 -25.37
N ILE A 88 0.45 -6.60 -24.67
CA ILE A 88 1.81 -7.15 -24.60
C ILE A 88 1.78 -8.58 -24.03
N THR A 89 0.91 -8.85 -23.07
CA THR A 89 0.76 -10.19 -22.49
C THR A 89 0.13 -11.20 -23.45
N ILE A 90 -0.78 -10.74 -24.31
CA ILE A 90 -1.36 -11.56 -25.39
C ILE A 90 -0.33 -11.82 -26.49
N LEU A 91 0.60 -10.90 -26.75
CA LEU A 91 1.63 -11.08 -27.78
C LEU A 91 2.79 -11.95 -27.27
N LEU A 92 3.35 -11.57 -26.13
CA LEU A 92 4.59 -12.13 -25.60
C LEU A 92 4.36 -13.07 -24.42
N GLY A 93 3.15 -13.26 -23.90
CA GLY A 93 2.91 -14.03 -22.67
C GLY A 93 3.22 -13.24 -21.39
N ARG A 94 3.47 -13.89 -20.24
CA ARG A 94 3.63 -13.23 -18.93
C ARG A 94 5.00 -12.50 -18.77
N VAL A 95 5.43 -11.71 -19.75
CA VAL A 95 6.67 -10.92 -19.75
C VAL A 95 6.72 -9.92 -18.59
N PHE A 96 5.58 -9.33 -18.20
CA PHE A 96 5.51 -8.41 -17.08
C PHE A 96 6.14 -8.98 -15.79
N CYS A 97 5.73 -10.20 -15.42
CA CYS A 97 6.24 -10.91 -14.24
C CYS A 97 7.75 -11.23 -14.35
N GLY A 98 8.26 -11.32 -15.58
CA GLY A 98 9.66 -11.61 -15.89
C GLY A 98 10.56 -10.38 -15.95
N PHE A 99 10.07 -9.23 -16.41
CA PHE A 99 10.90 -8.10 -16.85
C PHE A 99 10.60 -6.78 -16.13
N ILE A 100 9.35 -6.57 -15.71
CA ILE A 100 8.85 -5.25 -15.27
C ILE A 100 8.48 -5.27 -13.79
N CYS A 101 7.81 -6.33 -13.32
CA CYS A 101 7.27 -6.42 -11.96
C CYS A 101 8.38 -6.34 -10.88
N PRO A 102 8.42 -5.28 -10.04
CA PRO A 102 9.48 -5.13 -9.04
C PRO A 102 9.44 -6.24 -7.99
N LEU A 103 8.25 -6.68 -7.56
CA LEU A 103 8.11 -7.82 -6.65
C LEU A 103 8.62 -9.13 -7.29
N GLY A 104 8.39 -9.30 -8.60
CA GLY A 104 8.92 -10.43 -9.36
C GLY A 104 10.45 -10.43 -9.39
N THR A 105 11.07 -9.26 -9.57
CA THR A 105 12.53 -9.08 -9.51
C THR A 105 13.10 -9.39 -8.14
N ILE A 106 12.48 -8.90 -7.05
CA ILE A 106 12.94 -9.19 -5.68
C ILE A 106 12.86 -10.70 -5.40
N ASN A 107 11.74 -11.35 -5.71
CA ASN A 107 11.60 -12.80 -5.54
C ASN A 107 12.61 -13.59 -6.41
N HIS A 108 12.93 -13.08 -7.60
CA HIS A 108 13.95 -13.66 -8.46
C HIS A 108 15.33 -13.60 -7.82
N LEU A 109 15.72 -12.43 -7.33
CA LEU A 109 16.99 -12.23 -6.63
C LEU A 109 17.07 -13.14 -5.40
N MET A 110 15.98 -13.21 -4.62
CA MET A 110 15.92 -14.05 -3.42
C MET A 110 16.00 -15.55 -3.72
N SER A 111 15.55 -15.98 -4.90
CA SER A 111 15.67 -17.39 -5.31
C SER A 111 17.10 -17.85 -5.59
N TRP A 112 18.04 -16.93 -5.77
CA TRP A 112 19.48 -17.26 -5.89
C TRP A 112 20.17 -17.42 -4.54
N PHE A 113 19.60 -16.89 -3.46
CA PHE A 113 20.18 -17.01 -2.13
C PHE A 113 19.95 -18.40 -1.54
N LYS A 114 20.99 -19.25 -1.61
CA LYS A 114 21.11 -20.58 -0.96
C LYS A 114 19.80 -21.42 -0.98
N PRO A 115 19.37 -21.91 -2.16
CA PRO A 115 18.16 -22.73 -2.26
C PRO A 115 18.26 -23.96 -1.34
N THR A 116 17.17 -24.26 -0.65
CA THR A 116 17.07 -25.40 0.28
C THR A 116 17.05 -26.72 -0.49
N LEU A 117 16.36 -26.75 -1.64
CA LEU A 117 16.27 -27.92 -2.50
C LEU A 117 17.38 -27.89 -3.55
N LYS A 118 17.96 -29.06 -3.87
CA LYS A 118 18.98 -29.23 -4.92
C LYS A 118 18.68 -30.48 -5.75
N GLY A 119 19.28 -30.57 -6.94
CA GLY A 119 19.17 -31.74 -7.81
C GLY A 119 17.73 -32.16 -8.10
N ASP A 120 17.44 -33.45 -7.95
CA ASP A 120 16.14 -34.05 -8.27
C ASP A 120 14.98 -33.48 -7.44
N SER A 121 15.24 -33.13 -6.17
CA SER A 121 14.23 -32.50 -5.31
C SER A 121 13.83 -31.12 -5.85
N MET A 122 14.77 -30.35 -6.40
CA MET A 122 14.48 -29.08 -7.07
C MET A 122 13.71 -29.30 -8.38
N ILE A 123 14.06 -30.35 -9.14
CA ILE A 123 13.34 -30.71 -10.36
C ILE A 123 11.87 -31.00 -10.04
N LYS A 124 11.60 -31.86 -9.04
CA LYS A 124 10.24 -32.17 -8.58
C LYS A 124 9.50 -30.91 -8.10
N ALA A 125 10.17 -30.02 -7.38
CA ALA A 125 9.58 -28.77 -6.90
C ALA A 125 9.26 -27.77 -8.02
N ASN A 126 9.98 -27.81 -9.14
CA ASN A 126 9.77 -26.96 -10.32
C ASN A 126 8.89 -27.61 -11.40
N GLN A 127 8.29 -28.76 -11.10
CA GLN A 127 7.19 -29.29 -11.90
C GLN A 127 5.86 -28.60 -11.53
N LYS A 128 4.90 -28.69 -12.45
CA LYS A 128 3.54 -28.21 -12.24
C LYS A 128 2.92 -28.93 -11.05
N THR A 129 2.37 -28.17 -10.10
CA THR A 129 1.72 -28.74 -8.89
C THR A 129 0.31 -28.20 -8.74
N PRO A 130 -0.60 -28.93 -8.06
CA PRO A 130 -1.95 -28.44 -7.78
C PRO A 130 -1.99 -27.11 -7.01
N SER A 131 -0.90 -26.75 -6.30
CA SER A 131 -0.81 -25.47 -5.57
C SER A 131 -0.90 -24.23 -6.47
N GLN A 132 -0.60 -24.34 -7.77
CA GLN A 132 -0.78 -23.24 -8.73
C GLN A 132 -2.26 -22.92 -8.99
N ARG A 133 -3.20 -23.79 -8.59
CA ARG A 133 -4.64 -23.50 -8.64
C ARG A 133 -5.07 -22.44 -7.62
N ILE A 134 -4.30 -22.26 -6.53
CA ILE A 134 -4.63 -21.35 -5.42
C ILE A 134 -4.72 -19.90 -5.91
N LYS A 135 -3.81 -19.43 -6.78
CA LYS A 135 -3.90 -18.05 -7.30
C LYS A 135 -5.14 -17.78 -8.13
N TYR A 136 -5.70 -18.80 -8.80
CA TYR A 136 -6.97 -18.67 -9.52
C TYR A 136 -8.15 -18.67 -8.55
N PHE A 137 -8.10 -19.49 -7.48
CA PHE A 137 -9.04 -19.38 -6.36
C PHE A 137 -9.04 -17.97 -5.76
N VAL A 138 -7.86 -17.41 -5.49
CA VAL A 138 -7.68 -16.04 -4.95
C VAL A 138 -8.22 -15.01 -5.95
N LEU A 139 -7.84 -15.09 -7.23
CA LEU A 139 -8.33 -14.16 -8.26
C LEU A 139 -9.86 -14.16 -8.36
N ILE A 140 -10.48 -15.34 -8.42
CA ILE A 140 -11.94 -15.48 -8.51
C ILE A 140 -12.59 -14.91 -7.25
N THR A 141 -12.07 -15.24 -6.06
CA THR A 141 -12.56 -14.71 -4.78
C THR A 141 -12.55 -13.19 -4.76
N LEU A 142 -11.43 -12.56 -5.18
CA LEU A 142 -11.28 -11.10 -5.18
C LEU A 142 -12.17 -10.43 -6.23
N THR A 143 -12.30 -11.04 -7.42
CA THR A 143 -13.11 -10.50 -8.53
C THR A 143 -14.61 -10.54 -8.19
N VAL A 144 -15.08 -11.68 -7.67
CA VAL A 144 -16.48 -11.84 -7.23
C VAL A 144 -16.76 -10.98 -5.99
N GLY A 145 -15.82 -10.89 -5.06
CA GLY A 145 -15.95 -10.00 -3.90
C GLY A 145 -16.06 -8.53 -4.32
N GLY A 146 -15.26 -8.12 -5.31
CA GLY A 146 -15.34 -6.82 -5.95
C GLY A 146 -16.73 -6.54 -6.54
N LEU A 147 -17.29 -7.48 -7.32
CA LEU A 147 -18.64 -7.39 -7.91
C LEU A 147 -19.75 -7.21 -6.86
N ILE A 148 -19.61 -7.82 -5.69
CA ILE A 148 -20.57 -7.68 -4.60
C ILE A 148 -20.40 -6.34 -3.87
N GLY A 149 -19.36 -5.57 -4.19
CA GLY A 149 -19.12 -4.22 -3.68
C GLY A 149 -18.16 -4.16 -2.51
N LEU A 150 -17.28 -5.16 -2.33
CA LEU A 150 -16.14 -5.08 -1.42
C LEU A 150 -14.85 -5.37 -2.18
N ASN A 151 -14.11 -4.32 -2.49
CA ASN A 151 -12.81 -4.47 -3.13
C ASN A 151 -11.79 -4.92 -2.07
N LEU A 152 -11.28 -6.15 -2.16
CA LEU A 152 -10.18 -6.68 -1.34
C LEU A 152 -8.88 -6.86 -2.13
N THR A 153 -8.89 -6.47 -3.41
CA THR A 153 -7.86 -6.81 -4.39
C THR A 153 -6.48 -6.31 -3.98
N GLY A 154 -6.42 -5.08 -3.51
CA GLY A 154 -5.20 -4.43 -3.02
C GLY A 154 -4.48 -5.13 -1.86
N LEU A 155 -5.14 -6.05 -1.14
CA LEU A 155 -4.48 -6.86 -0.10
C LEU A 155 -3.47 -7.84 -0.70
N MET A 156 -3.81 -8.44 -1.83
CA MET A 156 -3.05 -9.49 -2.52
C MET A 156 -2.42 -9.02 -3.83
N ASP A 157 -2.68 -7.78 -4.23
CA ASP A 157 -2.03 -7.14 -5.36
C ASP A 157 -0.50 -7.05 -5.12
N PRO A 158 0.35 -7.56 -6.03
CA PRO A 158 1.79 -7.59 -5.81
C PRO A 158 2.44 -6.20 -5.68
N ILE A 159 1.92 -5.19 -6.39
CA ILE A 159 2.47 -3.83 -6.36
C ILE A 159 2.09 -3.14 -5.05
N SER A 160 0.82 -3.22 -4.66
CA SER A 160 0.30 -2.71 -3.38
C SER A 160 0.92 -3.40 -2.17
N LEU A 161 1.15 -4.72 -2.25
CA LEU A 161 1.84 -5.48 -1.22
C LEU A 161 3.30 -5.04 -1.08
N LEU A 162 4.01 -4.89 -2.20
CA LEU A 162 5.40 -4.44 -2.18
C LEU A 162 5.51 -3.01 -1.64
N PHE A 163 4.68 -2.09 -2.15
CA PHE A 163 4.71 -0.71 -1.72
C PHE A 163 4.44 -0.58 -0.22
N ARG A 164 3.41 -1.24 0.32
CA ARG A 164 3.13 -1.22 1.76
C ARG A 164 4.28 -1.78 2.59
N SER A 165 4.79 -2.94 2.21
CA SER A 165 5.89 -3.60 2.94
C SER A 165 7.13 -2.72 2.98
N VAL A 166 7.48 -2.12 1.85
CA VAL A 166 8.67 -1.27 1.74
C VAL A 166 8.45 0.08 2.42
N ALA A 167 7.34 0.77 2.13
CA ALA A 167 7.09 2.14 2.58
C ALA A 167 6.73 2.26 4.06
N LEU A 168 6.01 1.26 4.62
CA LEU A 168 5.47 1.30 5.98
C LEU A 168 6.28 0.48 6.99
N ALA A 169 7.04 -0.52 6.55
CA ALA A 169 7.84 -1.37 7.44
C ALA A 169 9.34 -1.24 7.21
N ILE A 170 9.82 -1.51 5.99
CA ILE A 170 11.27 -1.55 5.72
C ILE A 170 11.90 -0.16 5.81
N PHE A 171 11.35 0.84 5.12
CA PHE A 171 11.92 2.19 5.11
C PHE A 171 11.94 2.84 6.51
N PRO A 172 10.83 2.85 7.27
CA PRO A 172 10.85 3.35 8.64
C PRO A 172 11.80 2.54 9.54
N GLY A 173 11.80 1.20 9.43
CA GLY A 173 12.69 0.35 10.22
C GLY A 173 14.17 0.62 9.94
N LEU A 174 14.56 0.76 8.67
CA LEU A 174 15.92 1.16 8.28
C LEU A 174 16.24 2.58 8.78
N GLY A 175 15.29 3.51 8.69
CA GLY A 175 15.46 4.86 9.22
C GLY A 175 15.76 4.90 10.71
N VAL A 176 15.06 4.07 11.51
CA VAL A 176 15.31 3.92 12.95
C VAL A 176 16.69 3.34 13.21
N ILE A 177 17.06 2.24 12.53
CA ILE A 177 18.36 1.59 12.70
C ILE A 177 19.50 2.53 12.34
N ILE A 178 19.39 3.25 11.22
CA ILE A 178 20.41 4.20 10.78
C ILE A 178 20.51 5.37 11.77
N LYS A 179 19.38 5.87 12.28
CA LYS A 179 19.38 6.93 13.28
C LYS A 179 20.04 6.47 14.58
N GLU A 180 19.68 5.30 15.11
CA GLU A 180 20.30 4.75 16.32
C GLU A 180 21.81 4.54 16.14
N LEU A 181 22.25 4.10 14.95
CA LEU A 181 23.67 4.01 14.61
C LEU A 181 24.35 5.40 14.61
N PHE A 182 23.69 6.43 14.08
CA PHE A 182 24.22 7.79 14.05
C PHE A 182 24.24 8.43 15.44
N ASP A 183 23.21 8.23 16.25
CA ASP A 183 23.15 8.67 17.64
C ASP A 183 24.28 7.99 18.46
N ALA A 184 24.52 6.69 18.24
CA ALA A 184 25.63 5.96 18.86
C ALA A 184 27.00 6.52 18.42
N MET A 185 27.20 6.81 17.13
CA MET A 185 28.44 7.43 16.65
C MET A 185 28.63 8.85 17.17
N ALA A 186 27.55 9.64 17.25
CA ALA A 186 27.57 11.00 17.79
C ALA A 186 27.95 10.99 19.29
N SER A 187 27.53 9.98 20.03
CA SER A 187 27.88 9.79 21.44
C SER A 187 29.31 9.27 21.69
N SER A 188 30.05 8.92 20.64
CA SER A 188 31.42 8.42 20.79
C SER A 188 32.44 9.55 20.96
N ASP A 189 33.46 9.32 21.80
CA ASP A 189 34.54 10.28 22.07
C ASP A 189 35.50 10.48 20.86
N VAL A 190 35.32 9.72 19.79
CA VAL A 190 36.14 9.81 18.60
C VAL A 190 35.63 10.94 17.71
N LYS A 191 36.35 12.06 17.69
CA LYS A 191 36.01 13.29 16.95
C LYS A 191 35.69 13.06 15.46
N ILE A 192 36.32 12.07 14.82
CA ILE A 192 36.06 11.70 13.42
C ILE A 192 34.66 11.09 13.24
N LEU A 193 34.21 10.24 14.17
CA LEU A 193 32.92 9.56 14.12
C LEU A 193 31.78 10.55 14.41
N ASN A 194 32.02 11.49 15.32
CA ASN A 194 31.10 12.59 15.60
C ASN A 194 30.93 13.53 14.39
N LEU A 195 32.00 13.90 13.69
CA LEU A 195 31.89 14.72 12.48
C LEU A 195 31.17 13.98 11.34
N LEU A 196 31.43 12.67 11.19
CA LEU A 196 30.78 11.83 10.20
C LEU A 196 29.28 11.64 10.46
N SER A 197 28.82 11.62 11.71
CA SER A 197 27.40 11.45 12.02
C SER A 197 26.55 12.62 11.53
N TYR A 198 27.01 13.87 11.73
CA TYR A 198 26.32 15.07 11.22
C TYR A 198 26.26 15.11 9.68
N GLY A 199 27.36 14.76 9.01
CA GLY A 199 27.39 14.71 7.54
C GLY A 199 26.50 13.60 6.97
N ALA A 200 26.45 12.45 7.64
CA ALA A 200 25.64 11.32 7.22
C ALA A 200 24.13 11.56 7.46
N GLU A 201 23.75 12.26 8.53
CA GLU A 201 22.35 12.64 8.79
C GLU A 201 21.78 13.54 7.68
N ILE A 202 22.58 14.49 7.18
CA ILE A 202 22.20 15.37 6.07
C ILE A 202 22.02 14.57 4.76
N LEU A 203 22.83 13.54 4.51
CA LEU A 203 22.74 12.72 3.30
C LEU A 203 21.60 11.68 3.36
N VAL A 204 21.29 11.16 4.55
CA VAL A 204 20.31 10.07 4.75
C VAL A 204 18.91 10.63 4.98
N SER A 205 18.78 11.82 5.57
CA SER A 205 17.47 12.44 5.86
C SER A 205 16.57 12.65 4.63
N PRO A 206 17.05 12.96 3.41
CA PRO A 206 16.18 13.07 2.23
C PRO A 206 15.59 11.71 1.81
N VAL A 207 16.31 10.62 2.08
CA VAL A 207 15.92 9.25 1.67
C VAL A 207 15.02 8.58 2.72
N PHE A 208 15.38 8.69 4.00
CA PHE A 208 14.71 8.00 5.12
C PHE A 208 13.76 8.91 5.91
N GLY A 209 13.93 10.22 5.78
CA GLY A 209 12.99 11.27 6.22
C GLY A 209 13.40 11.88 7.54
N TYR A 210 13.00 13.13 7.80
CA TYR A 210 13.08 13.72 9.12
C TYR A 210 11.98 13.12 10.02
N GLY A 211 12.38 12.43 11.09
CA GLY A 211 11.51 11.97 12.17
C GLY A 211 11.19 10.47 12.21
N TYR A 212 10.75 10.00 13.38
CA TYR A 212 10.30 8.62 13.63
C TYR A 212 8.91 8.38 13.01
N GLN A 213 8.88 8.10 11.71
CA GLN A 213 7.64 7.67 11.05
C GLN A 213 7.22 6.31 11.63
N SER A 214 6.01 6.23 12.18
CA SER A 214 5.52 5.06 12.89
C SER A 214 4.19 4.61 12.28
N TYR A 215 4.06 3.31 12.04
CA TYR A 215 2.80 2.72 11.59
C TYR A 215 2.40 1.56 12.48
N GLN A 216 1.17 1.57 13.01
CA GLN A 216 0.74 0.58 14.00
C GLN A 216 0.85 -0.89 13.53
N THR A 217 0.67 -1.13 12.23
CA THR A 217 0.75 -2.48 11.64
C THR A 217 2.06 -2.72 10.87
N ALA A 218 3.09 -1.88 11.04
CA ALA A 218 4.36 -1.99 10.33
C ALA A 218 5.02 -3.36 10.56
N TRP A 219 5.09 -3.79 11.82
CA TRP A 219 5.69 -5.07 12.20
C TRP A 219 4.97 -6.26 11.53
N PHE A 220 3.63 -6.21 11.46
CA PHE A 220 2.82 -7.29 10.92
C PHE A 220 3.01 -7.44 9.40
N ILE A 221 2.95 -6.34 8.65
CA ILE A 221 3.19 -6.38 7.20
C ILE A 221 4.65 -6.72 6.89
N GLY A 222 5.59 -6.21 7.68
CA GLY A 222 7.01 -6.53 7.56
C GLY A 222 7.28 -8.02 7.74
N LEU A 223 6.68 -8.64 8.77
CA LEU A 223 6.78 -10.08 9.00
C LEU A 223 6.21 -10.90 7.83
N ILE A 224 5.02 -10.56 7.34
CA ILE A 224 4.42 -11.24 6.17
C ILE A 224 5.36 -11.15 4.97
N PHE A 225 5.92 -9.97 4.71
CA PHE A 225 6.83 -9.78 3.59
C PHE A 225 8.11 -10.60 3.73
N LEU A 226 8.72 -10.61 4.92
CA LEU A 226 9.90 -11.44 5.22
C LEU A 226 9.61 -12.93 5.02
N VAL A 227 8.43 -13.41 5.45
CA VAL A 227 7.99 -14.79 5.21
C VAL A 227 7.87 -15.08 3.71
N ILE A 228 7.25 -14.18 2.94
CA ILE A 228 7.15 -14.32 1.48
C ILE A 228 8.54 -14.41 0.84
N LEU A 229 9.48 -13.57 1.25
CA LEU A 229 10.86 -13.61 0.75
C LEU A 229 11.55 -14.92 1.14
N PHE A 230 11.44 -15.34 2.39
CA PHE A 230 12.04 -16.57 2.90
C PHE A 230 11.54 -17.83 2.18
N LEU A 231 10.24 -17.87 1.84
CA LEU A 231 9.64 -18.98 1.12
C LEU A 231 10.24 -19.21 -0.29
N ASN A 232 10.90 -18.21 -0.89
CA ASN A 232 11.64 -18.38 -2.16
C ASN A 232 12.80 -19.36 -2.05
N ARG A 233 13.32 -19.60 -0.83
CA ARG A 233 14.38 -20.56 -0.58
C ARG A 233 13.93 -22.00 -0.80
N ILE A 234 12.64 -22.28 -0.60
CA ILE A 234 12.04 -23.61 -0.81
C ILE A 234 11.64 -23.79 -2.27
N ARG A 235 10.84 -22.86 -2.82
CA ARG A 235 10.46 -22.87 -4.24
C ARG A 235 10.69 -21.49 -4.85
N PRO A 236 11.37 -21.40 -6.01
CA PRO A 236 11.63 -20.12 -6.64
C PRO A 236 10.31 -19.43 -7.01
N ARG A 237 10.22 -18.13 -6.70
CA ARG A 237 9.06 -17.26 -6.96
C ARG A 237 7.74 -17.86 -6.46
N LEU A 238 7.73 -18.43 -5.25
CA LEU A 238 6.56 -19.10 -4.68
C LEU A 238 5.30 -18.21 -4.76
N TRP A 239 5.39 -16.96 -4.31
CA TRP A 239 4.28 -15.99 -4.37
C TRP A 239 3.67 -15.88 -5.77
N CYS A 240 4.51 -15.65 -6.79
CA CYS A 240 4.06 -15.51 -8.18
C CYS A 240 3.45 -16.79 -8.75
N ARG A 241 3.91 -17.96 -8.28
CA ARG A 241 3.41 -19.27 -8.72
C ARG A 241 2.07 -19.63 -8.07
N THR A 242 1.91 -19.37 -6.77
CA THR A 242 0.80 -19.93 -5.96
C THR A 242 -0.22 -18.93 -5.47
N LEU A 243 0.16 -17.67 -5.18
CA LEU A 243 -0.73 -16.72 -4.49
C LEU A 243 -1.10 -15.48 -5.32
N CYS A 244 -0.22 -15.04 -6.23
CA CYS A 244 -0.36 -13.77 -6.93
C CYS A 244 -1.59 -13.72 -7.87
N PRO A 245 -2.63 -12.92 -7.56
CA PRO A 245 -3.82 -12.79 -8.41
C PRO A 245 -3.52 -12.09 -9.73
N LEU A 246 -2.61 -11.11 -9.74
CA LEU A 246 -2.18 -10.45 -10.98
C LEU A 246 -1.50 -11.45 -11.91
N GLY A 247 -0.64 -12.32 -11.35
CA GLY A 247 -0.03 -13.42 -12.09
C GLY A 247 -1.11 -14.33 -12.70
N ALA A 248 -2.11 -14.74 -11.92
CA ALA A 248 -3.23 -15.54 -12.41
C ALA A 248 -3.94 -14.85 -13.58
N LEU A 249 -4.32 -13.58 -13.43
CA LEU A 249 -4.98 -12.76 -14.46
C LEU A 249 -4.17 -12.75 -15.75
N LEU A 250 -2.88 -12.41 -15.67
CA LEU A 250 -2.00 -12.36 -16.84
C LEU A 250 -1.85 -13.71 -17.56
N GLY A 251 -2.03 -14.86 -16.89
CA GLY A 251 -1.98 -16.15 -17.61
C GLY A 251 -3.29 -16.70 -18.11
N ILE A 252 -4.41 -16.10 -17.71
CA ILE A 252 -5.64 -16.26 -18.49
C ILE A 252 -5.42 -15.66 -19.88
N PHE A 253 -4.76 -14.50 -19.97
CA PHE A 253 -4.44 -13.84 -21.24
C PHE A 253 -3.24 -14.45 -21.97
N SER A 254 -2.22 -14.96 -21.26
CA SER A 254 -1.05 -15.57 -21.91
C SER A 254 -1.36 -16.87 -22.67
N ARG A 255 -2.56 -17.46 -22.50
CA ARG A 255 -3.04 -18.56 -23.37
C ARG A 255 -3.15 -18.15 -24.84
N PHE A 256 -3.16 -16.85 -25.13
CA PHE A 256 -3.20 -16.33 -26.49
C PHE A 256 -1.82 -15.93 -27.02
N SER A 257 -0.74 -16.21 -26.26
CA SER A 257 0.63 -15.84 -26.62
C SER A 257 1.05 -16.37 -27.99
N ILE A 258 1.63 -15.47 -28.79
CA ILE A 258 2.21 -15.80 -30.10
C ILE A 258 3.58 -16.45 -29.91
N ILE A 259 4.33 -16.01 -28.90
CA ILE A 259 5.63 -16.56 -28.53
C ILE A 259 5.44 -17.79 -27.64
N ARG A 260 6.13 -18.88 -27.99
CA ARG A 260 6.20 -20.09 -27.17
C ARG A 260 7.57 -20.74 -27.19
N LEU A 261 7.86 -21.47 -26.12
CA LEU A 261 9.02 -22.34 -26.02
C LEU A 261 8.61 -23.74 -26.47
N GLU A 262 9.34 -24.28 -27.43
CA GLU A 262 9.23 -25.68 -27.85
C GLU A 262 10.50 -26.42 -27.53
N GLN A 263 10.32 -27.68 -27.13
CA GLN A 263 11.43 -28.62 -26.94
C GLN A 263 11.53 -29.51 -28.16
N ASP A 264 12.71 -29.53 -28.77
CA ASP A 264 13.09 -30.48 -29.81
C ASP A 264 13.29 -31.86 -29.18
N ARG A 265 12.54 -32.85 -29.66
CA ARG A 265 12.54 -34.21 -29.11
C ARG A 265 13.80 -34.98 -29.48
N GLU A 266 14.41 -34.69 -30.63
CA GLU A 266 15.57 -35.42 -31.14
C GLU A 266 16.85 -34.95 -30.42
N ARG A 267 16.93 -33.65 -30.11
CA ARG A 267 18.10 -33.06 -29.44
C ARG A 267 18.08 -33.18 -27.91
N CYS A 268 16.94 -33.52 -27.32
CA CYS A 268 16.76 -33.52 -25.86
C CYS A 268 17.26 -34.80 -25.20
N THR A 269 18.25 -34.69 -24.31
CA THR A 269 18.79 -35.80 -23.52
C THR A 269 18.08 -36.04 -22.18
N LYS A 270 16.97 -35.34 -21.90
CA LYS A 270 16.20 -35.43 -20.64
C LYS A 270 17.03 -35.19 -19.36
N CYS A 271 18.09 -34.38 -19.43
CA CYS A 271 18.98 -34.12 -18.30
C CYS A 271 18.38 -33.31 -17.12
N GLY A 272 17.20 -32.73 -17.27
CA GLY A 272 16.50 -32.02 -16.18
C GLY A 272 17.01 -30.63 -15.82
N LEU A 273 18.13 -30.17 -16.39
CA LEU A 273 18.73 -28.85 -16.10
C LEU A 273 17.77 -27.68 -16.37
N CYS A 274 16.98 -27.76 -17.44
CA CYS A 274 15.98 -26.75 -17.77
C CYS A 274 14.87 -26.63 -16.70
N SER A 275 14.53 -27.74 -16.03
CA SER A 275 13.57 -27.80 -14.92
C SER A 275 14.15 -27.24 -13.63
N ILE A 276 15.44 -27.47 -13.36
CA ILE A 276 16.14 -26.84 -12.22
C ILE A 276 16.09 -25.31 -12.35
N GLY A 277 16.35 -24.77 -13.54
CA GLY A 277 16.34 -23.32 -13.80
C GLY A 277 14.95 -22.68 -13.96
N CYS A 278 13.89 -23.48 -14.00
CA CYS A 278 12.53 -23.01 -14.30
C CYS A 278 11.85 -22.35 -13.10
N GLN A 279 11.70 -21.03 -13.14
CA GLN A 279 11.09 -20.25 -12.05
C GLN A 279 9.56 -20.16 -12.12
N GLY A 280 8.97 -20.54 -13.26
CA GLY A 280 7.51 -20.56 -13.43
C GLY A 280 6.87 -21.91 -13.12
N ALA A 281 7.67 -22.98 -13.01
CA ALA A 281 7.19 -24.36 -13.12
C ALA A 281 6.26 -24.60 -14.32
N ALA A 282 6.70 -24.07 -15.45
CA ALA A 282 6.08 -24.24 -16.76
C ALA A 282 6.66 -25.43 -17.55
N THR A 283 7.72 -26.05 -17.02
CA THR A 283 8.42 -27.17 -17.64
C THR A 283 7.58 -28.44 -17.57
N PRO A 284 7.51 -29.21 -18.66
CA PRO A 284 6.84 -30.50 -18.66
C PRO A 284 7.53 -31.49 -17.70
N MET A 285 6.75 -32.46 -17.25
CA MET A 285 7.22 -33.48 -16.29
C MET A 285 8.32 -34.34 -16.93
N LEU A 286 9.37 -34.69 -16.17
CA LEU A 286 10.41 -35.58 -16.68
C LEU A 286 9.81 -36.94 -17.05
N GLY A 287 10.13 -37.45 -18.25
CA GLY A 287 9.67 -38.75 -18.73
C GLY A 287 8.31 -38.72 -19.44
N VAL A 288 7.54 -37.64 -19.35
CA VAL A 288 6.26 -37.47 -20.08
C VAL A 288 6.40 -36.32 -21.06
N TRP A 289 6.15 -36.57 -22.34
CA TRP A 289 6.15 -35.52 -23.36
C TRP A 289 4.89 -34.67 -23.23
N GLN A 290 4.99 -33.61 -22.43
CA GLN A 290 3.95 -32.61 -22.27
C GLN A 290 4.40 -31.28 -22.86
N GLU A 291 3.44 -30.48 -23.31
CA GLU A 291 3.71 -29.15 -23.85
C GLU A 291 4.06 -28.17 -22.73
N TRP A 292 4.85 -27.15 -23.08
CA TRP A 292 5.22 -26.08 -22.15
C TRP A 292 3.98 -25.30 -21.72
N ASP A 293 3.83 -25.06 -20.43
CA ASP A 293 2.66 -24.33 -19.93
C ASP A 293 2.87 -22.82 -20.07
N ASN A 294 2.38 -22.24 -21.16
CA ASN A 294 2.44 -20.79 -21.42
C ASN A 294 1.64 -19.99 -20.39
N SER A 295 0.65 -20.60 -19.73
CA SER A 295 -0.02 -19.94 -18.62
C SER A 295 0.95 -19.71 -17.48
N GLU A 296 1.93 -20.59 -17.22
CA GLU A 296 2.86 -20.44 -16.09
C GLU A 296 4.22 -19.82 -16.46
N CYS A 297 4.60 -19.87 -17.74
CA CYS A 297 5.88 -19.37 -18.22
C CYS A 297 6.00 -17.85 -18.11
N MET A 298 7.04 -17.37 -17.42
CA MET A 298 7.35 -15.93 -17.26
C MET A 298 8.39 -15.42 -18.27
N LEU A 299 8.73 -16.23 -19.28
CA LEU A 299 9.79 -15.96 -20.28
C LEU A 299 11.11 -15.46 -19.67
N CYS A 300 11.55 -16.10 -18.58
CA CYS A 300 12.81 -15.73 -17.92
C CYS A 300 14.08 -16.18 -18.68
N PHE A 301 13.93 -17.06 -19.68
CA PHE A 301 14.99 -17.64 -20.51
C PHE A 301 16.09 -18.44 -19.80
N ASN A 302 15.98 -18.67 -18.49
CA ASN A 302 16.95 -19.51 -17.77
C ASN A 302 17.00 -20.95 -18.34
N CYS A 303 15.86 -21.52 -18.74
CA CYS A 303 15.81 -22.87 -19.31
C CYS A 303 16.56 -22.97 -20.64
N PHE A 304 16.45 -21.93 -21.48
CA PHE A 304 17.11 -21.84 -22.77
C PHE A 304 18.63 -21.77 -22.63
N ASP A 305 19.11 -20.97 -21.67
CA ASP A 305 20.55 -20.84 -21.37
C ASP A 305 21.16 -22.07 -20.69
N SER A 306 20.39 -22.77 -19.87
CA SER A 306 20.86 -23.97 -19.14
C SER A 306 20.92 -25.24 -20.01
N CYS A 307 20.48 -25.19 -21.27
CA CYS A 307 20.39 -26.38 -22.13
C CYS A 307 21.71 -26.61 -22.91
N PRO A 308 22.49 -27.66 -22.58
CA PRO A 308 23.79 -27.90 -23.23
C PRO A 308 23.68 -28.33 -24.70
N LYS A 309 22.53 -28.88 -25.11
CA LYS A 309 22.29 -29.39 -26.47
C LYS A 309 21.47 -28.41 -27.33
N GLY A 310 21.11 -27.24 -26.81
CA GLY A 310 20.30 -26.27 -27.55
C GLY A 310 18.95 -26.82 -28.01
N ALA A 311 18.36 -27.76 -27.25
CA ALA A 311 17.13 -28.45 -27.60
C ALA A 311 15.86 -27.64 -27.33
N ILE A 312 15.97 -26.37 -26.93
CA ILE A 312 14.84 -25.47 -26.66
C ILE A 312 14.87 -24.38 -27.72
N SER A 313 13.75 -24.11 -28.38
CA SER A 313 13.64 -23.11 -29.43
C SER A 313 12.40 -22.22 -29.26
N PHE A 314 12.45 -21.04 -29.90
CA PHE A 314 11.30 -20.14 -29.99
C PHE A 314 10.50 -20.47 -31.23
N ARG A 315 9.18 -20.56 -31.08
CA ARG A 315 8.28 -20.49 -32.22
C ARG A 315 7.38 -19.27 -32.10
N PHE A 316 7.23 -18.59 -33.22
CA PHE A 316 6.21 -17.57 -33.43
C PHE A 316 5.08 -18.23 -34.20
N GLY A 317 3.89 -18.28 -33.61
CA GLY A 317 2.75 -18.87 -34.29
C GLY A 317 1.46 -18.73 -33.51
N TRP A 318 0.44 -18.16 -34.14
CA TRP A 318 -0.88 -18.01 -33.54
C TRP A 318 -1.69 -19.30 -33.74
N ARG A 319 -1.41 -20.31 -32.91
CA ARG A 319 -2.16 -21.58 -32.91
C ARG A 319 -2.90 -21.76 -31.58
N SER A 320 -4.09 -21.16 -31.48
CA SER A 320 -4.96 -21.23 -30.29
C SER A 320 -5.24 -22.66 -29.79
N LYS A 321 -5.40 -23.64 -30.70
CA LYS A 321 -5.69 -25.05 -30.34
C LYS A 321 -4.59 -25.77 -29.54
N LEU A 322 -3.36 -25.24 -29.53
CA LEU A 322 -2.23 -25.84 -28.79
C LEU A 322 -2.06 -25.22 -27.40
N ASN A 323 -2.68 -24.08 -27.10
CA ASN A 323 -2.54 -23.44 -25.81
C ASN A 323 -3.62 -23.96 -24.86
N LYS A 324 -3.26 -24.94 -24.02
CA LYS A 324 -4.12 -25.35 -22.91
C LYS A 324 -4.37 -24.14 -22.02
N GLY A 325 -5.65 -23.89 -21.74
CA GLY A 325 -6.03 -22.88 -20.76
C GLY A 325 -5.41 -23.20 -19.39
N PRO A 326 -5.29 -22.18 -18.51
CA PRO A 326 -4.79 -22.41 -17.16
C PRO A 326 -5.62 -23.48 -16.46
N ASP A 327 -4.94 -24.42 -15.82
CA ASP A 327 -5.61 -25.43 -15.01
C ASP A 327 -6.07 -24.78 -13.70
N MET A 328 -7.34 -24.37 -13.67
CA MET A 328 -7.97 -23.82 -12.47
C MET A 328 -8.47 -24.93 -11.56
N GLY A 329 -8.95 -26.05 -12.12
CA GLY A 329 -9.61 -27.13 -11.38
C GLY A 329 -10.99 -26.73 -10.84
N ARG A 330 -11.97 -27.63 -10.95
CA ARG A 330 -13.37 -27.37 -10.55
C ARG A 330 -13.51 -26.88 -9.10
N ARG A 331 -12.76 -27.48 -8.18
CA ARG A 331 -12.80 -27.12 -6.73
C ARG A 331 -12.30 -25.70 -6.46
N ALA A 332 -11.26 -25.24 -7.16
CA ALA A 332 -10.75 -23.89 -6.96
C ALA A 332 -11.71 -22.83 -7.50
N VAL A 333 -12.39 -23.13 -8.63
CA VAL A 333 -13.42 -22.26 -9.19
C VAL A 333 -14.63 -22.18 -8.26
N LEU A 334 -15.24 -23.32 -7.91
CA LEU A 334 -16.41 -23.34 -7.03
C LEU A 334 -16.11 -22.77 -5.65
N GLY A 335 -14.97 -23.13 -5.08
CA GLY A 335 -14.50 -22.57 -3.81
C GLY A 335 -14.27 -21.07 -3.90
N GLY A 336 -13.67 -20.58 -4.99
CA GLY A 336 -13.40 -19.15 -5.18
C GLY A 336 -14.68 -18.33 -5.37
N LEU A 337 -15.67 -18.88 -6.09
CA LEU A 337 -17.01 -18.28 -6.20
C LEU A 337 -17.70 -18.20 -4.84
N ALA A 338 -17.73 -19.33 -4.11
CA ALA A 338 -18.35 -19.40 -2.79
C ALA A 338 -17.67 -18.44 -1.78
N ALA A 339 -16.34 -18.42 -1.76
CA ALA A 339 -15.55 -17.51 -0.93
C ALA A 339 -15.78 -16.04 -1.33
N GLY A 340 -15.78 -15.74 -2.63
CA GLY A 340 -16.01 -14.40 -3.16
C GLY A 340 -17.40 -13.87 -2.82
N ILE A 341 -18.40 -14.73 -2.67
CA ILE A 341 -19.74 -14.38 -2.20
C ILE A 341 -19.78 -14.24 -0.68
N SER A 342 -19.22 -15.20 0.06
CA SER A 342 -19.35 -15.25 1.51
C SER A 342 -18.53 -14.18 2.23
N LEU A 343 -17.30 -13.90 1.80
CA LEU A 343 -16.40 -12.93 2.45
C LEU A 343 -16.99 -11.51 2.53
N PRO A 344 -17.49 -10.91 1.43
CA PRO A 344 -18.16 -9.61 1.50
C PRO A 344 -19.43 -9.63 2.35
N LEU A 345 -20.24 -10.70 2.27
CA LEU A 345 -21.47 -10.83 3.05
C LEU A 345 -21.16 -10.88 4.55
N LEU A 346 -20.18 -11.70 4.96
CA LEU A 346 -19.70 -11.76 6.33
C LEU A 346 -19.11 -10.42 6.78
N GLY A 347 -18.34 -9.75 5.91
CA GLY A 347 -17.80 -8.42 6.18
C GLY A 347 -18.87 -7.34 6.39
N ARG A 348 -20.07 -7.51 5.82
CA ARG A 348 -21.22 -6.61 6.02
C ARG A 348 -21.97 -6.87 7.33
N LEU A 349 -21.83 -8.05 7.94
CA LEU A 349 -22.48 -8.37 9.21
C LEU A 349 -21.92 -7.53 10.38
N ASP A 350 -20.71 -6.97 10.24
CA ASP A 350 -20.03 -6.19 11.28
C ASP A 350 -20.79 -4.91 11.67
N GLY A 351 -21.76 -4.44 10.88
CA GLY A 351 -22.66 -3.32 11.24
C GLY A 351 -22.01 -1.93 11.33
N ARG A 352 -20.69 -1.86 11.59
CA ARG A 352 -19.86 -0.64 11.69
C ARG A 352 -19.80 0.17 10.39
N VAL A 353 -20.02 -0.50 9.26
CA VAL A 353 -20.05 0.13 7.93
C VAL A 353 -21.40 0.81 7.66
N HIS A 354 -22.48 0.44 8.36
CA HIS A 354 -23.85 0.83 7.97
C HIS A 354 -24.68 1.53 9.06
N LYS A 355 -24.46 1.20 10.34
CA LYS A 355 -25.25 1.69 11.47
C LYS A 355 -24.56 2.80 12.26
N VAL A 356 -23.41 2.48 12.88
CA VAL A 356 -22.67 3.43 13.71
C VAL A 356 -21.19 3.31 13.36
N SER A 357 -20.61 4.38 12.82
CA SER A 357 -19.18 4.47 12.58
C SER A 357 -18.42 4.49 13.90
N ASP A 358 -17.32 3.74 14.00
CA ASP A 358 -16.42 3.83 15.15
C ASP A 358 -15.97 5.30 15.32
N PRO A 359 -16.05 5.89 16.54
CA PRO A 359 -15.62 7.26 16.78
C PRO A 359 -14.16 7.54 16.37
N ARG A 360 -13.31 6.50 16.33
CA ARG A 360 -11.89 6.58 15.96
C ARG A 360 -11.66 6.49 14.45
N LEU A 361 -12.70 6.23 13.67
CA LEU A 361 -12.61 6.11 12.21
C LEU A 361 -12.68 7.49 11.55
N ILE A 362 -11.59 8.23 11.66
CA ILE A 362 -11.42 9.51 10.97
C ILE A 362 -10.71 9.24 9.64
N ARG A 363 -11.33 9.59 8.52
CA ARG A 363 -10.76 9.41 7.18
C ARG A 363 -10.04 10.68 6.70
N PRO A 364 -9.07 10.59 5.78
CA PRO A 364 -8.46 11.76 5.17
C PRO A 364 -9.48 12.69 4.50
N PRO A 365 -9.20 14.00 4.40
CA PRO A 365 -10.08 14.93 3.69
C PRO A 365 -10.22 14.50 2.21
N GLY A 366 -11.41 14.70 1.64
CA GLY A 366 -11.75 14.25 0.28
C GLY A 366 -12.14 12.77 0.17
N SER A 367 -12.10 12.00 1.25
CA SER A 367 -12.60 10.61 1.23
C SER A 367 -14.08 10.56 0.92
N LEU A 368 -14.44 9.65 0.02
CA LEU A 368 -15.83 9.36 -0.33
C LEU A 368 -16.61 8.79 0.88
N PRO A 369 -17.96 8.73 0.80
CA PRO A 369 -18.77 8.00 1.76
C PRO A 369 -18.23 6.57 1.98
N GLU A 370 -18.34 6.03 3.20
CA GLU A 370 -17.61 4.82 3.62
C GLU A 370 -17.80 3.64 2.65
N GLN A 371 -19.01 3.41 2.14
CA GLN A 371 -19.26 2.29 1.22
C GLN A 371 -18.52 2.45 -0.11
N ASP A 372 -18.57 3.63 -0.71
CA ASP A 372 -17.92 3.92 -2.00
C ASP A 372 -16.41 4.00 -1.83
N PHE A 373 -15.96 4.54 -0.70
CA PHE A 373 -14.57 4.49 -0.29
C PHE A 373 -14.04 3.06 -0.25
N LEU A 374 -14.76 2.11 0.37
CA LEU A 374 -14.35 0.70 0.46
C LEU A 374 -14.42 -0.05 -0.89
N ARG A 375 -15.28 0.37 -1.82
CA ARG A 375 -15.33 -0.14 -3.20
C ARG A 375 -14.13 0.30 -4.04
N LEU A 376 -13.64 1.52 -3.82
CA LEU A 376 -12.56 2.10 -4.63
C LEU A 376 -11.17 1.98 -3.99
N CYS A 377 -11.06 1.88 -2.67
CA CYS A 377 -9.76 1.90 -1.99
C CYS A 377 -8.96 0.61 -2.26
N GLN A 378 -7.79 0.78 -2.89
CA GLN A 378 -6.87 -0.31 -3.17
C GLN A 378 -5.91 -0.61 -2.02
N ARG A 379 -6.06 0.02 -0.84
CA ARG A 379 -5.17 -0.19 0.33
C ARG A 379 -3.69 -0.14 -0.05
N CYS A 380 -3.32 0.72 -0.99
CA CYS A 380 -1.96 0.75 -1.54
C CYS A 380 -0.94 1.35 -0.58
N GLY A 381 -1.37 2.15 0.40
CA GLY A 381 -0.49 2.83 1.36
C GLY A 381 0.10 4.16 0.87
N LEU A 382 -0.19 4.62 -0.36
CA LEU A 382 0.32 5.87 -0.90
C LEU A 382 -0.04 7.09 -0.03
N CYS A 383 -1.30 7.20 0.37
CA CYS A 383 -1.76 8.29 1.25
C CYS A 383 -1.15 8.24 2.66
N MET A 384 -0.78 7.06 3.15
CA MET A 384 -0.10 6.90 4.44
C MET A 384 1.33 7.42 4.33
N LYS A 385 2.05 7.03 3.27
CA LYS A 385 3.45 7.40 3.05
C LYS A 385 3.64 8.90 2.78
N VAL A 386 2.71 9.52 2.04
CA VAL A 386 2.81 10.93 1.65
C VAL A 386 2.50 11.89 2.81
N CYS A 387 1.92 11.40 3.91
CA CYS A 387 1.46 12.24 5.01
C CYS A 387 2.64 12.88 5.76
N PRO A 388 2.84 14.23 5.72
CA PRO A 388 3.97 14.88 6.37
C PRO A 388 4.03 14.61 7.87
N THR A 389 2.87 14.67 8.51
CA THR A 389 2.72 14.61 9.96
C THR A 389 2.61 13.17 10.48
N ASN A 390 2.68 12.14 9.60
CA ASN A 390 2.49 10.74 9.96
C ASN A 390 1.10 10.44 10.60
N ALA A 391 0.10 11.28 10.38
CA ALA A 391 -1.24 11.12 10.96
C ALA A 391 -1.99 9.91 10.36
N ILE A 392 -1.78 9.61 9.07
CA ILE A 392 -2.54 8.58 8.36
C ILE A 392 -1.90 7.21 8.57
N ASN A 393 -2.64 6.34 9.22
CA ASN A 393 -2.25 5.00 9.62
C ASN A 393 -3.24 3.95 9.11
N PRO A 394 -2.81 2.69 8.98
CA PRO A 394 -3.69 1.59 8.61
C PRO A 394 -4.70 1.23 9.70
N SER A 395 -5.97 1.06 9.33
CA SER A 395 -7.01 0.55 10.22
C SER A 395 -6.92 -0.97 10.37
N LEU A 396 -7.26 -1.47 11.56
CA LEU A 396 -7.38 -2.89 11.87
C LEU A 396 -8.84 -3.33 11.81
N ALA A 397 -9.70 -2.74 12.64
CA ALA A 397 -11.10 -3.13 12.79
C ALA A 397 -12.07 -1.94 12.95
N GLU A 398 -11.55 -0.71 12.93
CA GLU A 398 -12.33 0.52 13.14
C GLU A 398 -13.32 0.76 12.00
N ALA A 399 -12.95 0.37 10.77
CA ALA A 399 -13.81 0.36 9.59
C ALA A 399 -14.52 -0.99 9.35
N GLY A 400 -14.52 -1.83 10.38
CA GLY A 400 -14.92 -3.23 10.30
C GLY A 400 -13.99 -4.11 9.47
N VAL A 401 -14.33 -5.39 9.32
CA VAL A 401 -13.50 -6.40 8.61
C VAL A 401 -13.23 -6.00 7.16
N GLY A 402 -14.24 -5.44 6.47
CA GLY A 402 -14.09 -4.97 5.09
C GLY A 402 -13.13 -3.77 4.96
N GLY A 403 -12.98 -2.99 6.03
CA GLY A 403 -12.08 -1.86 6.11
C GLY A 403 -10.66 -2.20 6.59
N PHE A 404 -10.30 -3.48 6.72
CA PHE A 404 -8.95 -3.88 7.09
C PHE A 404 -7.89 -3.22 6.18
N TRP A 405 -6.84 -2.66 6.78
CA TRP A 405 -5.74 -1.97 6.11
C TRP A 405 -6.08 -0.71 5.29
N THR A 406 -7.27 -0.14 5.49
CA THR A 406 -7.64 1.14 4.87
C THR A 406 -7.09 2.33 5.69
N PRO A 407 -6.90 3.53 5.10
CA PRO A 407 -6.29 4.66 5.80
C PRO A 407 -7.24 5.34 6.81
N ARG A 408 -6.80 5.50 8.05
CA ARG A 408 -7.45 6.30 9.11
C ARG A 408 -6.47 7.26 9.75
N LEU A 409 -6.95 8.36 10.33
CA LEU A 409 -6.11 9.29 11.07
C LEU A 409 -6.01 8.86 12.55
N ILE A 410 -4.80 9.00 13.09
CA ILE A 410 -4.49 8.78 14.51
C ILE A 410 -3.88 10.08 15.03
N MET A 411 -4.72 10.89 15.67
CA MET A 411 -4.37 12.26 16.04
C MET A 411 -3.28 12.36 17.11
N THR A 412 -3.04 11.29 17.86
CA THR A 412 -1.93 11.20 18.82
C THR A 412 -0.56 11.00 18.16
N LEU A 413 -0.51 10.47 16.93
CA LEU A 413 0.74 10.30 16.17
C LEU A 413 1.05 11.55 15.34
N GLY A 414 0.02 12.13 14.73
CA GLY A 414 0.14 13.31 13.87
C GLY A 414 -1.18 14.05 13.73
N TYR A 415 -1.26 15.07 12.89
CA TYR A 415 -2.50 15.82 12.64
C TYR A 415 -2.70 16.10 11.15
N CYS A 416 -3.94 16.38 10.74
CA CYS A 416 -4.22 16.83 9.38
C CYS A 416 -3.84 18.31 9.24
N GLU A 417 -2.75 18.58 8.53
CA GLU A 417 -2.30 19.94 8.23
C GLU A 417 -3.39 20.73 7.47
N TYR A 418 -3.55 22.02 7.75
CA TYR A 418 -4.71 22.80 7.32
C TYR A 418 -4.81 22.91 5.80
N THR A 419 -3.72 23.29 5.12
CA THR A 419 -3.70 23.51 3.66
C THR A 419 -3.35 22.26 2.83
N CYS A 420 -2.86 21.19 3.46
CA CYS A 420 -2.33 20.03 2.75
C CYS A 420 -3.41 19.17 2.06
N THR A 421 -3.21 18.82 0.78
CA THR A 421 -4.13 18.00 -0.04
C THR A 421 -3.49 16.75 -0.66
N LEU A 422 -2.26 16.43 -0.26
CA LEU A 422 -1.43 15.36 -0.85
C LEU A 422 -2.08 13.98 -0.91
N CYS A 423 -2.90 13.62 0.10
CA CYS A 423 -3.52 12.30 0.16
C CYS A 423 -4.48 12.02 -1.01
N GLY A 424 -5.20 13.05 -1.48
CA GLY A 424 -6.06 12.97 -2.68
C GLY A 424 -5.21 12.99 -3.95
N SER A 425 -4.18 13.84 -4.00
CA SER A 425 -3.31 13.96 -5.17
C SER A 425 -2.55 12.68 -5.51
N VAL A 426 -2.27 11.80 -4.53
CA VAL A 426 -1.61 10.50 -4.75
C VAL A 426 -2.57 9.31 -4.87
N CYS A 427 -3.87 9.49 -4.66
CA CYS A 427 -4.83 8.38 -4.78
C CYS A 427 -4.93 7.93 -6.25
N PRO A 428 -4.67 6.63 -6.58
CA PRO A 428 -4.76 6.17 -7.96
C PRO A 428 -6.22 6.03 -8.39
N THR A 429 -7.11 5.55 -7.50
CA THR A 429 -8.50 5.17 -7.85
C THR A 429 -9.54 6.26 -7.61
N GLY A 430 -9.17 7.37 -6.98
CA GLY A 430 -10.12 8.41 -6.58
C GLY A 430 -10.97 8.05 -5.35
N ALA A 431 -10.60 7.03 -4.57
CA ALA A 431 -11.25 6.75 -3.27
C ALA A 431 -11.12 7.94 -2.31
N ILE A 432 -10.00 8.66 -2.39
CA ILE A 432 -9.83 10.00 -1.83
C ILE A 432 -9.82 10.93 -3.03
N SER A 433 -10.82 11.81 -3.10
CA SER A 433 -10.99 12.78 -4.19
C SER A 433 -9.83 13.76 -4.17
N GLU A 434 -9.37 14.14 -5.36
CA GLU A 434 -8.41 15.23 -5.49
C GLU A 434 -9.14 16.54 -5.19
N ILE A 435 -8.62 17.29 -4.21
CA ILE A 435 -9.16 18.56 -3.73
C ILE A 435 -8.05 19.60 -3.75
N SER A 436 -8.40 20.85 -4.02
CA SER A 436 -7.49 21.99 -3.87
C SER A 436 -7.42 22.49 -2.43
N ALA A 437 -6.33 23.18 -2.07
CA ALA A 437 -6.18 23.83 -0.77
C ALA A 437 -7.32 24.85 -0.55
N LYS A 438 -7.67 25.59 -1.62
CA LYS A 438 -8.77 26.56 -1.60
C LYS A 438 -10.12 25.91 -1.33
N GLU A 439 -10.44 24.77 -1.95
CA GLU A 439 -11.69 24.05 -1.66
C GLU A 439 -11.72 23.53 -0.22
N LYS A 440 -10.60 22.97 0.24
CA LYS A 440 -10.46 22.44 1.60
C LYS A 440 -10.69 23.51 2.68
N ILE A 441 -10.27 24.75 2.40
CA ILE A 441 -10.38 25.90 3.31
C ILE A 441 -11.75 26.59 3.16
N GLY A 442 -12.12 26.94 1.93
CA GLY A 442 -13.32 27.75 1.62
C GLY A 442 -14.64 27.03 1.84
N ARG A 443 -14.69 25.71 1.62
CA ARG A 443 -15.78 24.83 2.06
C ARG A 443 -15.18 23.82 3.03
N PRO A 444 -15.06 24.14 4.34
CA PRO A 444 -14.28 23.35 5.28
C PRO A 444 -14.78 21.91 5.31
N ILE A 445 -13.99 21.01 4.69
CA ILE A 445 -14.25 19.58 4.71
C ILE A 445 -13.97 19.11 6.14
N ARG A 446 -15.04 18.89 6.91
CA ARG A 446 -14.94 18.39 8.28
C ARG A 446 -14.63 16.91 8.21
N ILE A 447 -13.51 16.49 8.79
CA ILE A 447 -13.16 15.07 8.92
C ILE A 447 -13.56 14.50 10.28
N GLY A 448 -14.00 15.35 11.20
CA GLY A 448 -14.45 15.00 12.54
C GLY A 448 -14.65 16.25 13.39
N SER A 449 -14.85 16.06 14.70
CA SER A 449 -15.07 17.14 15.66
C SER A 449 -14.27 16.92 16.94
N ALA A 450 -13.77 18.01 17.53
CA ALA A 450 -13.01 17.98 18.77
C ALA A 450 -13.93 18.08 20.01
N TYR A 451 -13.65 17.28 21.03
CA TYR A 451 -14.36 17.23 22.30
C TYR A 451 -13.36 17.33 23.45
N LEU A 452 -13.73 18.13 24.46
CA LEU A 452 -12.91 18.37 25.63
C LEU A 452 -13.40 17.56 26.83
N ASP A 453 -12.50 16.78 27.41
CA ASP A 453 -12.67 16.11 28.69
C ASP A 453 -12.28 17.08 29.82
N ARG A 454 -13.31 17.62 30.48
CA ARG A 454 -13.14 18.60 31.56
C ARG A 454 -12.41 18.03 32.79
N GLY A 455 -12.54 16.73 33.06
CA GLY A 455 -11.88 16.09 34.19
C GLY A 455 -10.36 16.00 34.02
N ARG A 456 -9.88 16.02 32.78
CA ARG A 456 -8.44 15.95 32.46
C ARG A 456 -7.86 17.32 32.10
N CYS A 457 -8.64 18.19 31.47
CA CYS A 457 -8.14 19.47 30.98
C CYS A 457 -7.61 20.33 32.13
N LEU A 458 -6.34 20.74 32.06
CA LEU A 458 -5.65 21.43 33.16
C LEU A 458 -6.42 22.66 33.70
N PRO A 459 -6.93 23.59 32.85
CA PRO A 459 -7.78 24.68 33.32
C PRO A 459 -9.08 24.21 33.98
N TRP A 460 -9.76 23.20 33.44
CA TRP A 460 -11.04 22.73 33.98
C TRP A 460 -10.89 21.94 35.28
N SER A 461 -9.80 21.18 35.41
CA SER A 461 -9.52 20.37 36.60
C SER A 461 -8.81 21.15 37.70
N GLY A 462 -8.53 22.44 37.51
CA GLY A 462 -7.80 23.28 38.46
C GLY A 462 -6.29 23.00 38.54
N ASN A 463 -5.72 22.19 37.63
CA ASN A 463 -4.31 21.78 37.66
C ASN A 463 -3.36 22.76 36.95
N GLY A 464 -3.83 23.96 36.61
CA GLY A 464 -3.02 25.06 36.08
C GLY A 464 -3.55 25.68 34.78
N PRO A 465 -3.08 26.88 34.42
CA PRO A 465 -3.49 27.56 33.18
C PRO A 465 -2.91 26.87 31.95
N CYS A 466 -3.71 26.76 30.87
CA CYS A 466 -3.27 26.18 29.60
C CYS A 466 -4.09 26.76 28.43
N ILE A 467 -3.40 27.27 27.41
CA ILE A 467 -4.03 27.85 26.21
C ILE A 467 -3.65 27.12 24.91
N VAL A 468 -2.89 26.03 25.02
CA VAL A 468 -2.22 25.33 23.90
C VAL A 468 -3.18 24.95 22.77
N CYS A 469 -4.38 24.45 23.10
CA CYS A 469 -5.36 24.05 22.10
C CYS A 469 -5.93 25.24 21.31
N GLN A 470 -6.10 26.41 21.94
CA GLN A 470 -6.53 27.62 21.26
C GLN A 470 -5.39 28.20 20.42
N GLU A 471 -4.15 28.18 20.91
CA GLU A 471 -3.00 28.72 20.17
C GLU A 471 -2.78 27.99 18.84
N HIS A 472 -2.80 26.65 18.88
CA HIS A 472 -2.59 25.83 17.69
C HIS A 472 -3.82 25.64 16.80
N CYS A 473 -4.98 26.21 17.14
CA CYS A 473 -6.16 26.09 16.30
C CYS A 473 -5.95 26.85 14.98
N PRO A 474 -5.92 26.19 13.81
CA PRO A 474 -5.52 26.82 12.55
C PRO A 474 -6.67 27.55 11.84
N THR A 475 -7.91 27.39 12.30
CA THR A 475 -9.06 28.00 11.63
C THR A 475 -9.10 29.50 11.91
N SER A 476 -9.57 30.28 10.93
CA SER A 476 -9.82 31.71 11.08
C SER A 476 -11.27 32.03 10.72
N PRO A 477 -12.14 32.39 11.68
CA PRO A 477 -11.90 32.48 13.14
C PRO A 477 -11.56 31.14 13.81
N LYS A 478 -10.87 31.19 14.96
CA LYS A 478 -10.48 29.99 15.73
C LYS A 478 -11.72 29.23 16.21
N ALA A 479 -11.70 27.91 16.03
CA ALA A 479 -12.74 27.00 16.51
C ALA A 479 -12.69 26.77 18.01
N ILE A 480 -11.53 27.03 18.64
CA ILE A 480 -11.35 26.94 20.08
C ILE A 480 -11.17 28.36 20.61
N TYR A 481 -11.98 28.75 21.59
CA TYR A 481 -11.92 30.05 22.24
C TYR A 481 -11.88 29.89 23.76
N LEU A 482 -11.41 30.93 24.44
CA LEU A 482 -11.18 30.93 25.88
C LEU A 482 -12.17 31.87 26.57
N LYS A 483 -12.76 31.44 27.69
CA LYS A 483 -13.55 32.29 28.59
C LYS A 483 -12.83 32.43 29.92
N LYS A 484 -12.80 33.65 30.46
CA LYS A 484 -12.25 33.90 31.79
C LYS A 484 -13.28 33.51 32.83
N GLU A 485 -12.93 32.60 33.72
CA GLU A 485 -13.75 32.18 34.86
C GLU A 485 -12.88 32.11 36.12
N VAL A 486 -13.50 32.23 37.28
CA VAL A 486 -12.83 32.06 38.58
C VAL A 486 -13.23 30.70 39.12
N ILE A 487 -12.27 29.79 39.23
CA ILE A 487 -12.50 28.44 39.77
C ILE A 487 -11.79 28.28 41.11
N ALA A 488 -12.27 27.38 41.95
CA ALA A 488 -11.56 26.96 43.15
C ALA A 488 -10.34 26.13 42.75
N GLY A 489 -9.14 26.62 43.06
CA GLY A 489 -7.90 25.87 42.85
C GLY A 489 -7.79 24.66 43.78
N PRO A 490 -6.73 23.83 43.63
CA PRO A 490 -6.50 22.66 44.46
C PRO A 490 -6.45 22.99 45.97
N ASP A 491 -5.96 24.18 46.32
CA ASP A 491 -5.89 24.70 47.70
C ASP A 491 -7.16 25.47 48.14
N ARG A 492 -8.28 25.33 47.42
CA ARG A 492 -9.55 26.09 47.59
C ARG A 492 -9.44 27.62 47.43
N LYS A 493 -8.30 28.14 46.98
CA LYS A 493 -8.14 29.56 46.66
C LYS A 493 -8.76 29.88 45.29
N PRO A 494 -9.43 31.04 45.12
CA PRO A 494 -9.97 31.44 43.82
C PRO A 494 -8.83 31.74 42.86
N VAL A 495 -8.79 31.03 41.73
CA VAL A 495 -7.81 31.26 40.65
C VAL A 495 -8.56 31.67 39.40
N ALA A 496 -8.19 32.81 38.83
CA ALA A 496 -8.69 33.24 37.53
C ALA A 496 -8.04 32.36 36.45
N VAL A 497 -8.85 31.58 35.75
CA VAL A 497 -8.41 30.67 34.69
C VAL A 497 -9.10 30.98 33.38
N GLN A 498 -8.43 30.63 32.29
CA GLN A 498 -8.99 30.70 30.95
C GLN A 498 -9.47 29.30 30.53
N LEU A 499 -10.78 29.10 30.54
CA LEU A 499 -11.39 27.82 30.20
C LEU A 499 -11.60 27.70 28.68
N PRO A 500 -11.10 26.63 28.03
CA PRO A 500 -11.31 26.41 26.61
C PRO A 500 -12.68 25.82 26.31
N TYR A 501 -13.30 26.34 25.25
CA TYR A 501 -14.55 25.88 24.65
C TYR A 501 -14.35 25.63 23.15
N VAL A 502 -15.05 24.62 22.60
CA VAL A 502 -14.97 24.24 21.19
C VAL A 502 -16.26 24.64 20.47
N ASP A 503 -16.15 25.46 19.44
CA ASP A 503 -17.21 25.76 18.49
C ASP A 503 -17.25 24.69 17.39
N LEU A 504 -18.23 23.80 17.47
CA LEU A 504 -18.44 22.70 16.52
C LEU A 504 -18.79 23.18 15.10
N LYS A 505 -19.29 24.41 14.93
CA LYS A 505 -19.58 24.96 13.60
C LYS A 505 -18.30 25.32 12.85
N ARG A 506 -17.23 25.63 13.57
CA ARG A 506 -15.92 26.02 13.00
C ARG A 506 -14.90 24.90 13.02
N CYS A 507 -15.07 23.92 13.92
CA CYS A 507 -14.18 22.79 14.03
C CYS A 507 -14.18 21.95 12.74
N ILE A 508 -12.99 21.67 12.20
CA ILE A 508 -12.80 20.81 11.02
C ILE A 508 -12.30 19.40 11.37
N GLY A 509 -11.99 19.14 12.65
CA GLY A 509 -11.47 17.85 13.10
C GLY A 509 -10.02 17.58 12.68
N CYS A 510 -9.18 18.61 12.50
CA CYS A 510 -7.80 18.45 12.05
C CYS A 510 -6.89 17.68 13.04
N GLY A 511 -7.25 17.66 14.33
CA GLY A 511 -6.51 16.92 15.35
C GLY A 511 -5.28 17.60 15.94
N ILE A 512 -4.92 18.82 15.49
CA ILE A 512 -3.75 19.56 16.02
C ILE A 512 -3.86 19.73 17.54
N CYS A 513 -5.04 20.09 18.03
CA CYS A 513 -5.29 20.28 19.45
C CYS A 513 -5.11 19.00 20.28
N GLU A 514 -5.45 17.83 19.72
CA GLU A 514 -5.25 16.53 20.37
C GLU A 514 -3.77 16.16 20.38
N ASN A 515 -3.07 16.35 19.26
CA ASN A 515 -1.65 16.05 19.11
C ASN A 515 -0.77 16.90 20.03
N LYS A 516 -1.06 18.21 20.14
CA LYS A 516 -0.27 19.17 20.93
C LYS A 516 -0.68 19.25 22.39
N CYS A 517 -1.70 18.50 22.82
CA CYS A 517 -2.12 18.49 24.21
C CYS A 517 -0.95 18.06 25.13
N PRO A 518 -0.60 18.86 26.16
CA PRO A 518 0.54 18.54 27.03
C PRO A 518 0.31 17.31 27.93
N ILE A 519 -0.94 16.87 28.07
CA ILE A 519 -1.31 15.74 28.92
C ILE A 519 -0.89 14.43 28.27
N LYS A 520 0.01 13.71 28.95
CA LYS A 520 0.50 12.40 28.51
C LYS A 520 -0.56 11.29 28.66
N GLY A 521 -0.40 10.23 27.87
CA GLY A 521 -1.33 9.10 27.82
C GLY A 521 -2.55 9.41 26.95
N ARG A 522 -3.67 9.79 27.57
CA ARG A 522 -4.90 10.20 26.85
C ARG A 522 -5.01 11.74 26.88
N PRO A 523 -4.98 12.42 25.72
CA PRO A 523 -5.17 13.87 25.67
C PRO A 523 -6.51 14.32 26.29
N ALA A 524 -6.55 15.51 26.88
CA ALA A 524 -7.81 16.09 27.38
C ALA A 524 -8.76 16.48 26.25
N ILE A 525 -8.23 16.94 25.11
CA ILE A 525 -9.03 17.24 23.93
C ILE A 525 -8.81 16.13 22.89
N ARG A 526 -9.90 15.60 22.33
CA ARG A 526 -9.88 14.46 21.41
C ARG A 526 -10.76 14.72 20.21
N VAL A 527 -10.34 14.28 19.04
CA VAL A 527 -11.17 14.32 17.82
C VAL A 527 -11.82 12.97 17.63
N ILE A 528 -13.10 12.99 17.29
CA ILE A 528 -13.85 11.81 16.85
C ILE A 528 -14.47 12.07 15.48
N SER A 529 -14.86 11.00 14.78
CA SER A 529 -15.46 11.06 13.44
C SER A 529 -16.82 11.77 13.38
N ALA A 530 -17.49 11.99 14.51
CA ALA A 530 -18.80 12.65 14.56
C ALA A 530 -18.75 14.07 13.96
N GLY A 531 -19.75 14.41 13.16
CA GLY A 531 -19.86 15.70 12.47
C GLY A 531 -19.04 15.82 11.18
N GLU A 532 -18.52 14.70 10.66
CA GLU A 532 -17.77 14.67 9.40
C GLU A 532 -18.63 14.94 8.17
N SER A 533 -18.07 15.59 7.15
CA SER A 533 -18.77 15.96 5.92
C SER A 533 -19.10 14.78 5.00
N ARG A 534 -18.39 13.65 5.12
CA ARG A 534 -18.57 12.48 4.22
C ARG A 534 -19.81 11.63 4.51
N SER A 535 -20.42 11.77 5.68
CA SER A 535 -21.49 10.88 6.13
C SER A 535 -22.65 11.67 6.71
N LEU A 536 -23.80 11.66 6.04
CA LEU A 536 -25.04 12.25 6.55
C LEU A 536 -25.56 11.54 7.80
N LYS A 537 -25.15 10.28 8.03
CA LYS A 537 -25.56 9.48 9.20
C LYS A 537 -24.73 9.76 10.44
N ASN A 538 -23.50 10.24 10.27
CA ASN A 538 -22.56 10.53 11.36
C ASN A 538 -22.52 12.04 11.67
N GLN A 539 -23.69 12.68 11.67
CA GLN A 539 -23.85 14.09 12.02
C GLN A 539 -24.10 14.26 13.51
N ILE A 540 -23.72 15.41 14.05
CA ILE A 540 -24.04 15.76 15.44
C ILE A 540 -25.53 16.10 15.49
N LEU A 541 -26.31 15.31 16.23
CA LEU A 541 -27.77 15.41 16.35
C LEU A 541 -28.20 16.59 17.23
N LEU A 542 -27.72 17.79 16.91
CA LEU A 542 -28.19 19.06 17.46
C LEU A 542 -28.71 19.91 16.30
N SER A 543 -29.83 19.48 15.71
CA SER A 543 -30.67 20.39 14.94
C SER A 543 -31.27 21.39 15.91
N SER A 544 -31.00 22.67 15.67
CA SER A 544 -31.55 23.83 16.36
C SER A 544 -33.05 23.68 16.65
N GLN A 545 -33.40 23.43 17.91
CA GLN A 545 -34.55 24.08 18.51
C GLN A 545 -33.98 25.35 19.16
N GLY A 546 -34.20 26.48 18.50
CA GLY A 546 -33.66 27.78 18.87
C GLY A 546 -33.90 28.75 17.73
#